data_AF-T0ZAJ7-F1
#
_entry.id   AF-T0ZAJ7-F1
#
_cell.length_a   1.000
_cell.length_b   1.000
_cell.length_c   1.000
_cell.angle_alpha   90.00
_cell.angle_beta   90.00
_cell.angle_gamma   90.00
#
_symmetry.space_group_name_H-M   'P 1'
#
loop_
_entity.id
_entity.type
_entity.pdbx_description
1 polymer ?
#
loop_
_entity_poly.entity_id
_entity_poly.type
_entity_poly.pdbx_seq_one_letter_code
_entity_poly.pdbx_strand_id
1 'polypeptide(L)'
;NGADSKAAQMFSLAHELAHLALGQSGVSDAEAGRVPEQAIERWCNQVAAELLMPLTTLREAVQREAPIEQEIQRLARSFKVSTLVALRRLFDAGFINEATLWQNYRQEVERLRTLERASGGGDFYRTLGARTGKRFARALVGSTLEGQTLFQDAFRLLGVRKTATFYQAARELGVMP
;
A
#
# COMPACT_ATOMS: atom_id res chain seq x y z
N ASN A 1 -8.76 11.04 -10.74
CA ASN A 1 -8.37 10.12 -9.65
C ASN A 1 -7.46 8.95 -10.08
N GLY A 2 -6.65 9.08 -11.16
CA GLY A 2 -5.74 8.01 -11.60
C GLY A 2 -4.36 8.02 -10.91
N ALA A 3 -3.87 9.20 -10.51
CA ALA A 3 -2.56 9.36 -9.88
C ALA A 3 -2.49 8.73 -8.48
N ASP A 4 -3.51 8.94 -7.64
CA ASP A 4 -3.59 8.32 -6.31
C ASP A 4 -3.67 6.79 -6.39
N SER A 5 -4.40 6.27 -7.38
CA SER A 5 -4.45 4.83 -7.67
C SER A 5 -3.09 4.25 -8.06
N LYS A 6 -2.28 5.02 -8.79
CA LYS A 6 -0.92 4.60 -9.19
C LYS A 6 0.07 4.66 -8.03
N ALA A 7 0.02 5.70 -7.21
CA ALA A 7 0.82 5.79 -6.00
C ALA A 7 0.52 4.62 -5.03
N ALA A 8 -0.76 4.28 -4.85
CA ALA A 8 -1.16 3.14 -4.03
C ALA A 8 -0.65 1.79 -4.60
N GLN A 9 -0.68 1.61 -5.92
CA GLN A 9 -0.12 0.43 -6.60
C GLN A 9 1.39 0.32 -6.39
N MET A 10 2.12 1.43 -6.53
CA MET A 10 3.57 1.47 -6.31
C MET A 10 3.92 1.14 -4.86
N PHE A 11 3.20 1.71 -3.90
CA PHE A 11 3.39 1.41 -2.47
C PHE A 11 3.13 -0.06 -2.15
N SER A 12 2.04 -0.62 -2.68
CA SER A 12 1.71 -2.03 -2.49
C SER A 12 2.79 -2.93 -3.09
N LEU A 13 3.26 -2.65 -4.30
CA LEU A 13 4.34 -3.42 -4.93
C LEU A 13 5.63 -3.37 -4.11
N ALA A 14 6.02 -2.19 -3.61
CA ALA A 14 7.20 -2.02 -2.77
C ALA A 14 7.07 -2.78 -1.44
N HIS A 15 5.86 -2.77 -0.85
CA HIS A 15 5.54 -3.49 0.37
C HIS A 15 5.61 -5.02 0.19
N GLU A 16 5.01 -5.55 -0.89
CA GLU A 16 5.10 -6.98 -1.18
C GLU A 16 6.53 -7.43 -1.51
N LEU A 17 7.32 -6.58 -2.18
CA LEU A 17 8.74 -6.86 -2.40
C LEU A 17 9.50 -7.00 -1.06
N ALA A 18 9.16 -6.18 -0.07
CA ALA A 18 9.73 -6.29 1.27
C ALA A 18 9.35 -7.62 1.95
N HIS A 19 8.08 -8.04 1.86
CA HIS A 19 7.65 -9.36 2.33
C HIS A 19 8.40 -10.51 1.67
N LEU A 20 8.61 -10.45 0.35
CA LEU A 20 9.39 -11.46 -0.38
C LEU A 20 10.85 -11.51 0.09
N ALA A 21 11.47 -10.35 0.35
CA ALA A 21 12.84 -10.29 0.87
C ALA A 21 12.95 -10.95 2.25
N LEU A 22 11.98 -10.71 3.14
CA LEU A 22 11.92 -11.38 4.45
C LEU A 22 11.69 -12.90 4.32
N GLY A 23 10.85 -13.32 3.37
CA GLY A 23 10.54 -14.73 3.11
C GLY A 23 11.73 -15.54 2.58
N GLN A 24 12.65 -14.91 1.84
CA GLN A 24 13.91 -15.54 1.41
C GLN A 24 14.93 -15.64 2.55
N SER A 25 14.94 -14.70 3.50
CA SER A 25 15.78 -14.77 4.71
C SER A 25 15.29 -15.77 5.77
N GLY A 26 14.07 -16.30 5.65
CA GLY A 26 13.52 -17.31 6.58
C GLY A 26 14.17 -18.68 6.52
N VAL A 27 15.08 -18.93 5.56
CA VAL A 27 15.83 -20.20 5.45
C VAL A 27 17.08 -20.22 6.33
N SER A 28 17.56 -19.05 6.83
CA SER A 28 18.87 -18.97 7.49
C SER A 28 18.83 -18.75 9.00
N ASP A 29 17.67 -18.69 9.66
CA ASP A 29 17.62 -18.46 11.12
C ASP A 29 16.39 -19.10 11.79
N ALA A 30 16.24 -20.42 11.63
CA ALA A 30 15.05 -21.16 12.05
C ALA A 30 14.86 -21.34 13.57
N GLU A 31 15.66 -20.70 14.45
CA GLU A 31 15.56 -20.92 15.91
C GLU A 31 15.46 -19.68 16.81
N ALA A 32 15.14 -18.49 16.29
CA ALA A 32 14.93 -17.32 17.16
C ALA A 32 13.54 -16.67 16.97
N GLY A 33 12.59 -17.05 17.82
CA GLY A 33 11.43 -16.26 18.22
C GLY A 33 10.60 -15.62 17.10
N ARG A 34 9.49 -16.28 16.72
CA ARG A 34 8.50 -15.73 15.77
C ARG A 34 8.21 -14.25 16.05
N VAL A 35 8.75 -13.37 15.21
CA VAL A 35 8.45 -11.93 15.25
C VAL A 35 6.93 -11.76 15.08
N PRO A 36 6.24 -10.96 15.91
CA PRO A 36 4.81 -10.75 15.77
C PRO A 36 4.47 -10.22 14.37
N GLU A 37 3.39 -10.71 13.76
CA GLU A 37 2.90 -10.30 12.43
C GLU A 37 2.87 -8.76 12.26
N GLN A 38 2.49 -8.03 13.32
CA GLN A 38 2.49 -6.56 13.34
C GLN A 38 3.88 -5.91 13.19
N ALA A 39 4.93 -6.55 13.67
CA ALA A 39 6.30 -6.03 13.52
C ALA A 39 6.81 -6.24 12.09
N ILE A 40 6.46 -7.36 11.45
CA ILE A 40 6.72 -7.62 10.02
C ILE A 40 6.01 -6.55 9.17
N GLU A 41 4.72 -6.32 9.39
CA GLU A 41 3.94 -5.31 8.67
C GLU A 41 4.51 -3.89 8.81
N ARG A 42 4.97 -3.52 10.02
CA ARG A 42 5.63 -2.24 10.24
C ARG A 42 6.94 -2.13 9.48
N TRP A 43 7.74 -3.20 9.48
CA TRP A 43 9.00 -3.24 8.73
C TRP A 43 8.77 -3.13 7.22
N CYS A 44 7.81 -3.89 6.66
CA CYS A 44 7.48 -3.82 5.23
C CYS A 44 7.01 -2.41 4.82
N ASN A 45 6.22 -1.76 5.66
CA ASN A 45 5.82 -0.37 5.44
C ASN A 45 6.99 0.61 5.48
N GLN A 46 7.96 0.42 6.39
CA GLN A 46 9.18 1.23 6.45
C GLN A 46 10.04 1.05 5.20
N VAL A 47 10.24 -0.20 4.75
CA VAL A 47 11.00 -0.50 3.53
C VAL A 47 10.33 0.09 2.30
N ALA A 48 9.01 -0.04 2.17
CA ALA A 48 8.26 0.54 1.06
C ALA A 48 8.39 2.06 1.01
N ALA A 49 8.30 2.72 2.17
CA ALA A 49 8.42 4.17 2.27
C ALA A 49 9.85 4.66 2.02
N GLU A 50 10.87 3.91 2.44
CA GLU A 50 12.27 4.20 2.13
C GLU A 50 12.56 4.02 0.64
N LEU A 51 12.06 2.94 0.03
CA LEU A 51 12.26 2.67 -1.40
C LEU A 51 11.63 3.75 -2.29
N LEU A 52 10.43 4.21 -1.95
CA LEU A 52 9.68 5.17 -2.77
C LEU A 52 10.01 6.63 -2.46
N MET A 53 10.42 6.93 -1.23
CA MET A 53 10.73 8.29 -0.80
C MET A 53 11.93 8.27 0.16
N PRO A 54 13.16 8.01 -0.34
CA PRO A 54 14.35 7.85 0.50
C PRO A 54 14.61 9.05 1.41
N LEU A 55 15.06 8.82 2.65
CA LEU A 55 15.25 9.91 3.63
C LEU A 55 16.31 10.91 3.15
N THR A 56 17.35 10.41 2.48
CA THR A 56 18.44 11.22 1.93
C THR A 56 17.92 12.19 0.88
N THR A 57 17.23 11.68 -0.14
CA THR A 57 16.63 12.49 -1.21
C THR A 57 15.54 13.41 -0.67
N LEU A 58 14.75 12.96 0.30
CA LEU A 58 13.75 13.80 0.96
C LEU A 58 14.40 15.02 1.62
N ARG A 59 15.48 14.82 2.40
CA ARG A 59 16.15 15.91 3.11
C ARG A 59 16.64 17.02 2.19
N GLU A 60 17.07 16.66 0.98
CA GLU A 60 17.49 17.60 -0.06
C GLU A 60 16.29 18.28 -0.75
N ALA A 61 15.18 17.55 -0.88
CA ALA A 61 14.01 18.04 -1.58
C ALA A 61 13.12 18.97 -0.74
N VAL A 62 13.15 18.89 0.60
CA VAL A 62 12.23 19.65 1.48
C VAL A 62 12.45 21.17 1.37
N GLN A 63 11.34 21.89 1.20
CA GLN A 63 11.28 23.35 1.26
C GLN A 63 10.79 23.79 2.65
N ARG A 64 11.71 24.15 3.54
CA ARG A 64 11.42 24.44 4.96
C ARG A 64 10.51 25.65 5.19
N GLU A 65 10.48 26.59 4.26
CA GLU A 65 9.68 27.82 4.38
C GLU A 65 8.27 27.68 3.77
N ALA A 66 7.99 26.59 3.07
CA ALA A 66 6.69 26.35 2.47
C ALA A 66 5.66 25.92 3.54
N PRO A 67 4.37 26.30 3.39
CA PRO A 67 3.30 25.75 4.22
C PRO A 67 3.27 24.22 4.15
N ILE A 68 3.12 23.57 5.30
CA ILE A 68 3.25 22.10 5.42
C ILE A 68 2.28 21.34 4.50
N GLU A 69 1.06 21.84 4.36
CA GLU A 69 0.03 21.22 3.51
C GLU A 69 0.43 21.28 2.03
N GLN A 70 1.00 22.41 1.60
CA GLN A 70 1.49 22.57 0.22
C GLN A 70 2.69 21.69 -0.03
N GLU A 71 3.57 21.57 0.97
CA GLU A 71 4.78 20.78 0.90
C GLU A 71 4.47 19.28 0.82
N ILE A 72 3.51 18.79 1.61
CA ILE A 72 3.01 17.40 1.52
C ILE A 72 2.52 17.10 0.10
N GLN A 73 1.69 17.97 -0.48
CA GLN A 73 1.14 17.78 -1.83
C GLN A 73 2.23 17.83 -2.91
N ARG A 74 3.23 18.69 -2.75
CA ARG A 74 4.37 18.78 -3.67
C ARG A 74 5.21 17.52 -3.60
N LEU A 75 5.62 17.09 -2.41
CA LEU A 75 6.44 15.89 -2.20
C LEU A 75 5.72 14.63 -2.67
N ALA A 76 4.42 14.47 -2.36
CA ALA A 76 3.61 13.35 -2.85
C ALA A 76 3.65 13.25 -4.39
N ARG A 77 3.55 14.39 -5.09
CA ARG A 77 3.63 14.45 -6.56
C ARG A 77 5.03 14.21 -7.10
N SER A 78 6.07 14.66 -6.42
CA SER A 78 7.47 14.46 -6.83
C SER A 78 7.90 13.01 -6.66
N PHE A 79 7.63 12.42 -5.49
CA PHE A 79 8.00 11.05 -5.15
C PHE A 79 6.98 9.99 -5.61
N LYS A 80 5.84 10.42 -6.18
CA LYS A 80 4.75 9.53 -6.64
C LYS A 80 4.20 8.63 -5.53
N VAL A 81 4.12 9.18 -4.32
CA VAL A 81 3.56 8.53 -3.14
C VAL A 81 2.25 9.20 -2.73
N SER A 82 1.50 8.58 -1.81
CA SER A 82 0.33 9.25 -1.23
C SER A 82 0.75 10.40 -0.31
N THR A 83 -0.16 11.34 -0.11
CA THR A 83 0.00 12.47 0.82
C THR A 83 0.21 12.00 2.26
N LEU A 84 -0.43 10.90 2.67
CA LEU A 84 -0.21 10.29 3.98
C LEU A 84 1.20 9.70 4.13
N VAL A 85 1.76 9.10 3.07
CA VAL A 85 3.15 8.62 3.07
C VAL A 85 4.11 9.81 3.15
N ALA A 86 3.90 10.84 2.34
CA ALA A 86 4.74 12.05 2.38
C ALA A 86 4.72 12.72 3.75
N LEU A 87 3.52 12.88 4.35
CA LEU A 87 3.35 13.39 5.71
C LEU A 87 4.12 12.56 6.75
N ARG A 88 3.97 11.24 6.71
CA ARG A 88 4.70 10.35 7.63
C ARG A 88 6.21 10.45 7.45
N ARG A 89 6.69 10.58 6.22
CA ARG A 89 8.13 10.69 5.92
C ARG A 89 8.73 12.01 6.38
N LEU A 90 7.96 13.10 6.34
CA LEU A 90 8.37 14.37 6.95
C LEU A 90 8.55 14.23 8.47
N PHE A 91 7.70 13.45 9.13
CA PHE A 91 7.86 13.13 10.55
C PHE A 91 9.07 12.23 10.80
N ASP A 92 9.23 11.14 10.05
CA ASP A 92 10.36 10.22 10.19
C ASP A 92 11.71 10.92 9.94
N ALA A 93 11.73 11.95 9.09
CA ALA A 93 12.90 12.79 8.81
C ALA A 93 13.15 13.89 9.86
N GLY A 94 12.20 14.12 10.79
CA GLY A 94 12.29 15.13 11.85
C GLY A 94 11.91 16.55 11.45
N PHE A 95 11.24 16.74 10.30
CA PHE A 95 10.80 18.08 9.86
C PHE A 95 9.52 18.54 10.56
N ILE A 96 8.73 17.63 11.09
CA ILE A 96 7.52 17.92 11.86
C ILE A 96 7.49 17.11 13.15
N ASN A 97 6.80 17.64 14.16
CA ASN A 97 6.58 16.94 15.42
C ASN A 97 5.30 16.09 15.37
N GLU A 98 5.08 15.30 16.43
CA GLU A 98 3.94 14.40 16.54
C GLU A 98 2.58 15.13 16.53
N ALA A 99 2.48 16.31 17.16
CA ALA A 99 1.25 17.09 17.17
C ALA A 99 0.87 17.55 15.75
N THR A 100 1.83 18.08 15.00
CA THR A 100 1.67 18.48 13.60
C THR A 100 1.32 17.28 12.71
N LEU A 101 1.94 16.12 12.93
CA LEU A 101 1.61 14.88 12.23
C LEU A 101 0.14 14.52 12.42
N TRP A 102 -0.34 14.40 13.66
CA TRP A 102 -1.72 13.97 13.94
C TRP A 102 -2.78 15.00 13.52
N GLN A 103 -2.46 16.28 13.55
CA GLN A 103 -3.34 17.33 13.02
C GLN A 103 -3.52 17.17 11.51
N ASN A 104 -2.41 17.15 10.75
CA ASN A 104 -2.44 17.03 9.30
C ASN A 104 -3.00 15.68 8.83
N TYR A 105 -2.71 14.60 9.58
CA TYR A 105 -3.25 13.28 9.27
C TYR A 105 -4.78 13.26 9.29
N ARG A 106 -5.39 13.86 10.33
CA ARG A 106 -6.86 13.92 10.45
C ARG A 106 -7.49 14.73 9.33
N GLN A 107 -6.90 15.88 9.00
CA GLN A 107 -7.36 16.73 7.90
C GLN A 107 -7.27 16.00 6.56
N GLU A 108 -6.15 15.32 6.31
CA GLU A 108 -5.92 14.62 5.05
C GLU A 108 -6.82 13.39 4.88
N VAL A 109 -7.07 12.64 5.95
CA VAL A 109 -8.03 11.53 5.94
C VAL A 109 -9.45 12.04 5.62
N GLU A 110 -9.87 13.15 6.21
CA GLU A 110 -11.20 13.71 5.91
C GLU A 110 -11.29 14.24 4.47
N ARG A 111 -10.23 14.88 3.97
CA ARG A 111 -10.12 15.31 2.57
C ARG A 111 -10.23 14.11 1.61
N LEU A 112 -9.55 13.00 1.90
CA LEU A 112 -9.63 11.79 1.08
C LEU A 112 -11.02 11.15 1.13
N ARG A 113 -11.66 11.09 2.30
CA ARG A 113 -13.04 10.58 2.44
C ARG A 113 -14.07 11.39 1.66
N THR A 114 -13.96 12.71 1.69
CA THR A 114 -14.87 13.59 0.94
C THR A 114 -14.70 13.40 -0.58
N LEU A 115 -13.46 13.24 -1.05
CA LEU A 115 -13.17 12.91 -2.45
C LEU A 115 -13.71 11.53 -2.86
N GLU A 116 -13.56 10.52 -2.01
CA GLU A 116 -14.10 9.18 -2.26
C GLU A 116 -15.64 9.19 -2.35
N ARG A 117 -16.31 9.87 -1.40
CA ARG A 117 -17.78 10.02 -1.39
C ARG A 117 -18.28 10.80 -2.61
N ALA A 118 -17.59 11.85 -3.02
CA ALA A 118 -17.92 12.61 -4.22
C ALA A 118 -17.70 11.81 -5.51
N SER A 119 -16.79 10.83 -5.50
CA SER A 119 -16.47 10.00 -6.67
C SER A 119 -17.39 8.80 -6.89
N GLY A 120 -18.40 8.59 -6.03
CA GLY A 120 -19.30 7.43 -6.11
C GLY A 120 -18.61 6.14 -5.64
N GLY A 121 -19.31 5.33 -4.84
CA GLY A 121 -18.78 4.17 -4.13
C GLY A 121 -17.79 3.35 -4.95
N GLY A 122 -16.53 3.36 -4.53
CA GLY A 122 -15.44 2.67 -5.20
C GLY A 122 -15.68 1.17 -5.25
N ASP A 123 -15.79 0.66 -6.46
CA ASP A 123 -15.96 -0.76 -6.77
C ASP A 123 -14.85 -1.57 -6.08
N PHE A 124 -15.23 -2.37 -5.08
CA PHE A 124 -14.35 -3.18 -4.24
C PHE A 124 -13.31 -3.95 -5.08
N TYR A 125 -13.69 -4.36 -6.29
CA TYR A 125 -12.87 -5.10 -7.25
C TYR A 125 -11.78 -4.26 -7.93
N ARG A 126 -12.01 -2.96 -8.16
CA ARG A 126 -10.94 -2.02 -8.59
C ARG A 126 -9.91 -1.82 -7.50
N THR A 127 -10.33 -1.79 -6.24
CA THR A 127 -9.45 -1.64 -5.08
C THR A 127 -8.65 -2.93 -4.82
N LEU A 128 -9.23 -4.11 -5.06
CA LEU A 128 -8.56 -5.40 -4.97
C LEU A 128 -7.39 -5.51 -5.95
N GLY A 129 -7.63 -5.14 -7.23
CA GLY A 129 -6.58 -5.09 -8.25
C GLY A 129 -5.51 -4.03 -8.00
N ALA A 130 -5.83 -2.97 -7.25
CA ALA A 130 -4.90 -1.92 -6.86
C ALA A 130 -4.04 -2.29 -5.64
N ARG A 131 -4.59 -3.04 -4.66
CA ARG A 131 -3.89 -3.52 -3.45
C ARG A 131 -3.00 -4.74 -3.72
N THR A 132 -3.50 -5.71 -4.48
CA THR A 132 -2.81 -7.00 -4.67
C THR A 132 -2.11 -7.07 -6.03
N GLY A 133 -2.29 -6.04 -6.88
CA GLY A 133 -1.76 -5.99 -8.24
C GLY A 133 -2.58 -6.82 -9.22
N LYS A 134 -3.12 -6.19 -10.28
CA LYS A 134 -4.02 -6.83 -11.26
C LYS A 134 -3.47 -8.13 -11.87
N ARG A 135 -2.15 -8.19 -12.14
CA ARG A 135 -1.49 -9.38 -12.72
C ARG A 135 -1.41 -10.53 -11.73
N PHE A 136 -1.00 -10.25 -10.49
CA PHE A 136 -0.92 -11.25 -9.44
C PHE A 136 -2.32 -11.75 -9.06
N ALA A 137 -3.28 -10.84 -8.88
CA ALA A 137 -4.67 -11.23 -8.62
C ALA A 137 -5.23 -12.11 -9.75
N ARG A 138 -4.97 -11.76 -11.03
CA ARG A 138 -5.42 -12.56 -12.18
C ARG A 138 -4.74 -13.93 -12.23
N ALA A 139 -3.43 -13.99 -12.01
CA ALA A 139 -2.67 -15.25 -12.00
C ALA A 139 -3.10 -16.17 -10.85
N LEU A 140 -3.26 -15.60 -9.65
CA LEU A 140 -3.71 -16.33 -8.47
C LEU A 140 -5.13 -16.87 -8.65
N VAL A 141 -6.06 -16.03 -9.15
CA VAL A 141 -7.43 -16.47 -9.44
C VAL A 141 -7.45 -17.56 -10.53
N GLY A 142 -6.66 -17.41 -11.61
CA GLY A 142 -6.53 -18.43 -12.66
C GLY A 142 -6.01 -19.76 -12.11
N SER A 143 -4.90 -19.73 -11.39
CA SER A 143 -4.29 -20.90 -10.73
C SER A 143 -5.25 -21.61 -9.77
N THR A 144 -6.04 -20.85 -9.01
CA THR A 144 -7.06 -21.42 -8.11
C THR A 144 -8.19 -22.10 -8.87
N LEU A 145 -8.67 -21.50 -9.98
CA LEU A 145 -9.74 -22.08 -10.79
C LEU A 145 -9.27 -23.29 -11.60
N GLU A 146 -7.99 -23.33 -11.96
CA GLU A 146 -7.32 -24.48 -12.59
C GLU A 146 -6.96 -25.58 -11.59
N GLY A 147 -7.23 -25.38 -10.29
CA GLY A 147 -6.99 -26.36 -9.23
C GLY A 147 -5.54 -26.46 -8.76
N GLN A 148 -4.65 -25.57 -9.21
CA GLN A 148 -3.23 -25.53 -8.84
C GLN A 148 -2.99 -24.79 -7.51
N THR A 149 -3.96 -23.98 -7.04
CA THR A 149 -3.91 -23.30 -5.74
C THR A 149 -5.18 -23.58 -4.95
N LEU A 150 -5.06 -23.91 -3.67
CA LEU A 150 -6.21 -24.10 -2.79
C LEU A 150 -6.99 -22.79 -2.60
N PHE A 151 -8.32 -22.87 -2.59
CA PHE A 151 -9.19 -21.71 -2.39
C PHE A 151 -8.91 -20.96 -1.08
N GLN A 152 -8.54 -21.68 -0.01
CA GLN A 152 -8.22 -21.07 1.28
C GLN A 152 -6.98 -20.18 1.20
N ASP A 153 -5.96 -20.60 0.47
CA ASP A 153 -4.74 -19.82 0.26
C ASP A 153 -5.01 -18.61 -0.62
N ALA A 154 -5.80 -18.79 -1.69
CA ALA A 154 -6.22 -17.71 -2.56
C ALA A 154 -7.01 -16.63 -1.82
N PHE A 155 -7.90 -17.03 -0.90
CA PHE A 155 -8.70 -16.12 -0.08
C PHE A 155 -7.83 -15.32 0.87
N ARG A 156 -6.86 -15.97 1.51
CA ARG A 156 -5.90 -15.31 2.40
C ARG A 156 -5.06 -14.29 1.64
N LEU A 157 -4.49 -14.70 0.51
CA LEU A 157 -3.60 -13.87 -0.32
C LEU A 157 -4.33 -12.71 -1.01
N LEU A 158 -5.61 -12.87 -1.36
CA LEU A 158 -6.44 -11.79 -1.92
C LEU A 158 -7.12 -10.94 -0.83
N GLY A 159 -7.03 -11.32 0.44
CA GLY A 159 -7.77 -10.66 1.53
C GLY A 159 -9.29 -10.79 1.39
N VAL A 160 -9.76 -11.86 0.74
CA VAL A 160 -11.18 -12.12 0.48
C VAL A 160 -11.68 -13.19 1.45
N ARG A 161 -12.82 -12.94 2.11
CA ARG A 161 -13.40 -13.89 3.08
C ARG A 161 -14.58 -14.70 2.52
N LYS A 162 -15.16 -14.25 1.41
CA LYS A 162 -16.38 -14.81 0.84
C LYS A 162 -16.11 -15.36 -0.55
N THR A 163 -16.54 -16.59 -0.78
CA THR A 163 -16.44 -17.27 -2.07
C THR A 163 -17.12 -16.48 -3.20
N ALA A 164 -18.28 -15.86 -2.94
CA ALA A 164 -18.97 -15.01 -3.92
C ALA A 164 -18.11 -13.82 -4.38
N THR A 165 -17.36 -13.22 -3.45
CA THR A 165 -16.45 -12.11 -3.75
C THR A 165 -15.25 -12.58 -4.57
N PHE A 166 -14.75 -13.80 -4.36
CA PHE A 166 -13.70 -14.39 -5.18
C PHE A 166 -14.17 -14.61 -6.63
N TYR A 167 -15.34 -15.21 -6.83
CA TYR A 167 -15.88 -15.44 -8.18
C TYR A 167 -16.22 -14.14 -8.90
N GLN A 168 -16.73 -13.14 -8.18
CA GLN A 168 -16.96 -11.82 -8.76
C GLN A 168 -15.64 -11.14 -9.15
N ALA A 169 -14.58 -11.28 -8.34
CA ALA A 169 -13.23 -10.83 -8.73
C ALA A 169 -12.71 -11.56 -9.98
N ALA A 170 -13.02 -12.85 -10.14
CA ALA A 170 -12.64 -13.62 -11.33
C ALA A 170 -13.28 -13.09 -12.62
N ARG A 171 -14.55 -12.67 -12.55
CA ARG A 171 -15.26 -12.03 -13.67
C ARG A 171 -14.69 -10.66 -14.01
N GLU A 172 -14.50 -9.82 -13.01
CA GLU A 172 -13.92 -8.48 -13.17
C GLU A 172 -12.48 -8.51 -13.71
N LEU A 173 -11.72 -9.57 -13.39
CA LEU A 173 -10.35 -9.77 -13.90
C LEU A 173 -10.31 -10.44 -15.28
N GLY A 174 -11.46 -10.85 -15.83
CA GLY A 174 -11.58 -11.53 -17.12
C GLY A 174 -10.95 -12.92 -17.14
N VAL A 175 -10.97 -13.61 -15.99
CA VAL A 175 -10.54 -15.01 -15.85
C VAL A 175 -11.74 -15.95 -16.03
N MET A 176 -12.95 -15.46 -15.75
CA MET A 176 -14.20 -16.19 -15.88
C MET A 176 -15.22 -15.33 -16.64
N PRO A 177 -16.05 -15.92 -17.51
CA PRO A 177 -17.19 -15.22 -18.11
C PRO A 177 -18.27 -14.84 -17.08
#